data_AF-A0A1I0VDC9-F1
#
_entry.id   AF-A0A1I0VDC9-F1
#
_cell.length_a   1.000
_cell.length_b   1.000
_cell.length_c   1.000
_cell.angle_alpha   90.00
_cell.angle_beta   90.00
_cell.angle_gamma   90.00
#
_symmetry.space_group_name_H-M   'P 1'
#
loop_
_entity.id
_entity.type
_entity.pdbx_description
1 polymer ?
#
loop_
_entity_poly.entity_id
_entity_poly.type
_entity_poly.pdbx_seq_one_letter_code
_entity_poly.pdbx_strand_id
1 'polypeptide(L)'
;MLGLTVRWSLTEAPDGVEEQLATYIAETSHARFTGMAGLRFKTWRMVPGQWFEGCYVFASTEARAEFERTFTAGAAESPGAQIIGSPPILIEACDIVAVAEGWDGFEALR
;
A
#
# COMPACT_ATOMS: atom_id res chain seq x y z
N MET A 1 -13.59 5.24 10.05
CA MET A 1 -12.92 3.94 9.74
C MET A 1 -11.43 4.08 10.00
N LEU A 2 -10.69 2.98 10.16
CA LEU A 2 -9.31 3.00 10.66
C LEU A 2 -8.31 2.85 9.52
N GLY A 3 -7.52 3.87 9.25
CA GLY A 3 -6.58 3.93 8.13
C GLY A 3 -5.12 3.73 8.52
N LEU A 4 -4.34 3.22 7.58
CA LEU A 4 -2.88 3.31 7.61
C LEU A 4 -2.38 3.72 6.22
N THR A 5 -1.50 4.71 6.17
CA THR A 5 -0.80 5.13 4.95
C THR A 5 0.65 4.72 5.04
N VAL A 6 1.17 4.06 4.02
CA VAL A 6 2.61 3.78 3.88
C VAL A 6 3.08 4.37 2.56
N ARG A 7 4.07 5.26 2.60
CA ARG A 7 4.59 5.97 1.42
C ARG A 7 6.10 5.79 1.27
N TRP A 8 6.54 5.56 0.05
CA TRP A 8 7.94 5.55 -0.37
C TRP A 8 8.20 6.73 -1.32
N SER A 9 9.41 7.28 -1.27
CA SER A 9 9.86 8.23 -2.30
C SER A 9 10.27 7.47 -3.56
N LEU A 10 10.01 8.05 -4.73
CA LEU A 10 10.54 7.58 -6.01
C LEU A 10 11.59 8.53 -6.61
N THR A 11 11.93 9.63 -5.93
CA THR A 11 12.81 10.69 -6.48
C THR A 11 14.23 10.23 -6.80
N GLU A 12 14.71 9.19 -6.11
CA GLU A 12 16.04 8.59 -6.27
C GLU A 12 15.94 7.09 -6.59
N ALA A 13 14.75 6.63 -6.96
CA ALA A 13 14.53 5.24 -7.30
C ALA A 13 15.16 4.90 -8.67
N PRO A 14 15.54 3.65 -8.92
CA PRO A 14 16.15 3.24 -10.18
C PRO A 14 15.17 3.40 -11.37
N ASP A 15 15.73 3.55 -12.57
CA ASP A 15 14.94 3.60 -13.81
C ASP A 15 14.05 2.34 -13.94
N GLY A 16 12.79 2.54 -14.33
CA GLY A 16 11.81 1.46 -14.50
C GLY A 16 11.16 0.97 -13.20
N VAL A 17 11.39 1.64 -12.06
CA VAL A 17 10.77 1.28 -10.77
C VAL A 17 9.25 1.25 -10.84
N GLU A 18 8.61 2.17 -11.58
CA GLU A 18 7.15 2.25 -11.67
C GLU A 18 6.55 1.01 -12.34
N GLU A 19 7.18 0.51 -13.40
CA GLU A 19 6.76 -0.70 -14.09
C GLU A 19 6.95 -1.92 -13.20
N GLN A 20 8.09 -2.01 -12.50
CA GLN A 20 8.34 -3.10 -11.55
C GLN A 20 7.34 -3.09 -10.40
N LEU A 21 6.98 -1.92 -9.87
CA LEU A 21 5.95 -1.78 -8.85
C LEU A 21 4.58 -2.22 -9.39
N ALA A 22 4.19 -1.78 -10.58
CA ALA A 22 2.93 -2.17 -11.21
C ALA A 22 2.83 -3.69 -11.40
N THR A 23 3.87 -4.31 -11.94
CA THR A 23 3.99 -5.77 -12.09
C THR A 23 3.90 -6.49 -10.75
N TYR A 24 4.63 -6.02 -9.74
CA TYR A 24 4.56 -6.57 -8.38
C TYR A 24 3.14 -6.50 -7.79
N ILE A 25 2.42 -5.41 -8.04
CA ILE A 25 1.02 -5.29 -7.59
C ILE A 25 0.13 -6.28 -8.33
N ALA A 26 0.20 -6.31 -9.65
CA ALA A 26 -0.63 -7.18 -10.49
C ALA A 26 -0.42 -8.66 -10.16
N GLU A 27 0.83 -9.10 -10.05
CA GLU A 27 1.15 -10.52 -9.94
C GLU A 27 1.15 -11.05 -8.50
N THR A 28 1.49 -10.20 -7.52
CA THR A 28 1.76 -10.66 -6.14
C THR A 28 0.96 -9.92 -5.09
N SER A 29 1.10 -8.59 -5.02
CA SER A 29 0.56 -7.82 -3.90
C SER A 29 -0.97 -7.86 -3.88
N HIS A 30 -1.62 -7.74 -5.04
CA HIS A 30 -3.08 -7.72 -5.09
C HIS A 30 -3.70 -8.99 -4.51
N ALA A 31 -3.24 -10.16 -4.95
CA ALA A 31 -3.73 -11.44 -4.46
C ALA A 31 -3.48 -11.61 -2.95
N ARG A 32 -2.31 -11.18 -2.45
CA ARG A 32 -1.98 -11.24 -1.02
C ARG A 32 -2.97 -10.47 -0.13
N PHE A 33 -3.43 -9.31 -0.59
CA PHE A 33 -4.31 -8.44 0.20
C PHE A 33 -5.80 -8.67 -0.08
N THR A 34 -6.14 -9.27 -1.21
CA THR A 34 -7.51 -9.67 -1.54
C THR A 34 -7.99 -10.71 -0.54
N GLY A 35 -9.11 -10.41 0.16
CA GLY A 35 -9.68 -11.31 1.17
C GLY A 35 -8.89 -11.41 2.48
N MET A 36 -7.86 -10.56 2.68
CA MET A 36 -7.09 -10.55 3.92
C MET A 36 -7.99 -10.23 5.13
N ALA A 37 -7.99 -11.11 6.13
CA ALA A 37 -8.78 -10.92 7.34
C ALA A 37 -8.42 -9.59 8.05
N GLY A 38 -9.44 -8.85 8.47
CA GLY A 38 -9.28 -7.56 9.16
C GLY A 38 -9.04 -6.36 8.24
N LEU A 39 -8.80 -6.56 6.94
CA LEU A 39 -8.67 -5.50 5.94
C LEU A 39 -10.01 -5.31 5.22
N ARG A 40 -10.53 -4.09 5.19
CA ARG A 40 -11.76 -3.71 4.46
C ARG A 40 -11.46 -3.24 3.04
N PHE A 41 -10.43 -2.42 2.89
CA PHE A 41 -10.10 -1.80 1.62
C PHE A 41 -8.59 -1.56 1.54
N LYS A 42 -8.04 -1.71 0.35
CA LYS A 42 -6.68 -1.30 0.05
C LYS A 42 -6.63 -0.71 -1.34
N THR A 43 -5.91 0.40 -1.47
CA THR A 43 -5.50 0.92 -2.76
C THR A 43 -3.99 1.08 -2.80
N TRP A 44 -3.43 0.92 -3.99
CA TRP A 44 -2.07 1.32 -4.31
C TRP A 44 -2.14 2.59 -5.15
N ARG A 45 -1.33 3.58 -4.82
CA ARG A 45 -1.31 4.88 -5.47
C ARG A 45 0.12 5.20 -5.86
N MET A 46 0.30 5.87 -6.99
CA MET A 46 1.61 6.22 -7.48
C MET A 46 1.56 7.56 -8.22
N VAL A 47 2.58 8.38 -8.01
CA VAL A 47 2.90 9.53 -8.85
C VAL A 47 4.33 9.29 -9.37
N PRO A 48 4.50 9.05 -10.69
CA PRO A 48 5.81 8.75 -11.28
C PRO A 48 6.88 9.77 -10.91
N GLY A 49 8.08 9.29 -10.59
CA GLY A 49 9.21 10.10 -10.12
C GLY A 49 9.01 10.84 -8.78
N GLN A 50 7.88 10.66 -8.09
CA GLN A 50 7.60 11.31 -6.80
C GLN A 50 7.41 10.30 -5.68
N TRP A 51 6.37 9.46 -5.75
CA TRP A 51 6.06 8.55 -4.66
C TRP A 51 5.21 7.35 -5.08
N PHE A 52 5.36 6.28 -4.31
CA PHE A 52 4.49 5.10 -4.32
C PHE A 52 3.88 4.93 -2.93
N GLU A 53 2.64 4.47 -2.87
CA GLU A 53 1.90 4.44 -1.61
C GLU A 53 0.86 3.33 -1.52
N GLY A 54 0.77 2.69 -0.36
CA GLY A 54 -0.34 1.83 0.01
C GLY A 54 -1.24 2.50 1.03
N CYS A 55 -2.54 2.62 0.75
CA CYS A 55 -3.54 3.02 1.73
C CYS A 55 -4.37 1.82 2.15
N TYR A 56 -4.48 1.61 3.46
CA TYR A 56 -5.18 0.49 4.07
C TYR A 56 -6.36 1.01 4.89
N VAL A 57 -7.47 0.28 4.87
CA VAL A 57 -8.63 0.52 5.74
C VAL A 57 -8.94 -0.75 6.51
N PHE A 58 -8.92 -0.71 7.83
CA PHE A 58 -9.07 -1.86 8.71
C PHE A 58 -10.47 -1.96 9.35
N ALA A 59 -10.81 -3.18 9.73
CA ALA A 59 -12.06 -3.51 10.40
C ALA A 59 -12.06 -3.16 11.89
N SER A 60 -10.91 -3.23 12.55
CA SER A 60 -10.74 -2.99 13.99
C SER A 60 -9.40 -2.32 14.32
N THR A 61 -9.32 -1.78 15.54
CA THR A 61 -8.12 -1.14 16.10
C THR A 61 -6.97 -2.12 16.23
N GLU A 62 -7.26 -3.35 16.63
CA GLU A 62 -6.30 -4.44 16.81
C GLU A 62 -5.70 -4.85 15.47
N ALA A 63 -6.55 -5.00 14.43
CA ALA A 63 -6.09 -5.34 13.09
C ALA A 63 -5.16 -4.25 12.52
N ARG A 64 -5.50 -2.97 12.69
CA ARG A 64 -4.63 -1.87 12.29
C ARG A 64 -3.31 -1.88 13.07
N ALA A 65 -3.37 -1.96 14.40
CA ALA A 65 -2.19 -1.88 15.26
C ALA A 65 -1.22 -3.04 15.00
N GLU A 66 -1.73 -4.26 14.84
CA GLU A 66 -0.91 -5.43 14.54
C GLU A 66 -0.26 -5.32 13.15
N PHE A 67 -1.02 -4.84 12.16
CA PHE A 67 -0.48 -4.60 10.83
C PHE A 67 0.60 -3.52 10.84
N GLU A 68 0.34 -2.37 11.46
CA GLU A 68 1.28 -1.25 11.59
C GLU A 68 2.57 -1.68 12.29
N ARG A 69 2.46 -2.41 13.41
CA ARG A 69 3.61 -2.94 14.16
C ARG A 69 4.46 -3.87 13.29
N THR A 70 3.82 -4.84 12.64
CA THR A 70 4.52 -5.83 11.80
C THR A 70 5.14 -5.20 10.56
N PHE A 71 4.41 -4.28 9.91
CA PHE A 71 4.90 -3.57 8.74
C PHE A 71 6.09 -2.68 9.08
N THR A 72 6.01 -1.91 10.16
CA THR A 72 7.11 -1.03 10.61
C THR A 72 8.37 -1.83 10.91
N ALA A 73 8.24 -2.99 11.57
CA ALA A 73 9.37 -3.84 11.91
C ALA A 73 10.09 -4.44 10.69
N GLY A 74 9.39 -4.68 9.57
CA GLY A 74 9.95 -5.22 8.33
C GLY A 74 9.93 -4.22 7.17
N ALA A 75 9.91 -2.92 7.47
CA ALA A 75 9.66 -1.90 6.47
C ALA A 75 10.78 -1.81 5.41
N ALA A 76 12.04 -1.91 5.86
CA ALA A 76 13.22 -1.85 5.00
C ALA A 76 13.39 -3.11 4.13
N GLU A 77 12.88 -4.24 4.60
CA GLU A 77 12.94 -5.54 3.92
C GLU A 77 11.68 -5.81 3.08
N SER A 78 10.70 -4.91 3.12
CA SER A 78 9.45 -5.08 2.36
C SER A 78 9.73 -5.15 0.86
N PRO A 79 8.93 -5.90 0.06
CA PRO A 79 9.15 -5.98 -1.39
C PRO A 79 9.16 -4.61 -2.07
N GLY A 80 8.30 -3.68 -1.63
CA GLY A 80 8.31 -2.30 -2.12
C GLY A 80 9.64 -1.60 -1.84
N ALA A 81 10.20 -1.76 -0.64
CA ALA A 81 11.50 -1.18 -0.31
C ALA A 81 12.65 -1.80 -1.11
N GLN A 82 12.60 -3.11 -1.39
CA GLN A 82 13.60 -3.79 -2.22
C GLN A 82 13.53 -3.33 -3.69
N ILE A 83 12.33 -3.16 -4.25
CA ILE A 83 12.12 -2.65 -5.62
C ILE A 83 12.57 -1.19 -5.73
N ILE A 84 12.19 -0.35 -4.76
CA ILE A 84 12.47 1.09 -4.76
C ILE A 84 13.93 1.39 -4.38
N GLY A 85 14.57 0.48 -3.64
CA GLY A 85 15.92 0.66 -3.11
C GLY A 85 16.00 1.47 -1.81
N SER A 86 14.86 1.81 -1.19
CA SER A 86 14.80 2.56 0.07
C SER A 86 13.57 2.20 0.91
N PRO A 87 13.62 2.35 2.25
CA PRO A 87 12.46 2.14 3.11
C PRO A 87 11.37 3.20 2.89
N PRO A 88 10.14 2.97 3.40
CA PRO A 88 9.11 3.99 3.39
C PRO A 88 9.57 5.26 4.13
N ILE A 89 9.21 6.42 3.57
CA ILE A 89 9.41 7.74 4.19
C ILE A 89 8.26 8.14 5.13
N LEU A 90 7.13 7.41 5.08
CA LEU A 90 5.96 7.64 5.91
C LEU A 90 5.30 6.30 6.26
N ILE A 91 4.97 6.12 7.53
CA ILE A 91 4.02 5.13 8.04
C ILE A 91 3.12 5.89 9.01
N GLU A 92 1.86 6.12 8.63
CA GLU A 92 0.97 7.03 9.34
C GLU A 92 -0.40 6.42 9.55
N ALA A 93 -0.80 6.29 10.81
CA ALA A 93 -2.18 6.00 11.18
C ALA A 93 -3.08 7.20 10.90
N CYS A 94 -4.25 6.97 10.31
CA CYS A 94 -5.20 8.03 10.00
C CYS A 94 -6.65 7.59 10.20
N ASP A 95 -7.56 8.57 10.25
CA ASP A 95 -9.01 8.31 10.23
C ASP A 95 -9.54 8.38 8.81
N ILE A 96 -10.14 7.27 8.36
CA ILE A 96 -10.87 7.21 7.10
C ILE A 96 -12.30 7.65 7.38
N VAL A 97 -12.63 8.88 7.03
CA VAL A 97 -13.94 9.48 7.34
C VAL A 97 -15.07 8.80 6.55
N ALA A 98 -14.85 8.47 5.27
CA ALA A 98 -15.79 7.74 4.43
C ALA A 98 -15.07 7.04 3.26
N VAL A 99 -15.72 6.05 2.66
CA VAL A 99 -15.37 5.47 1.36
C VAL A 99 -16.66 5.44 0.54
N ALA A 100 -16.62 6.00 -0.67
CA ALA A 100 -17.71 5.93 -1.62
C ALA A 100 -17.37 4.91 -2.70
N GLU A 101 -18.34 4.06 -3.05
CA GLU A 101 -18.25 3.16 -4.19
C GLU A 101 -18.98 3.79 -5.38
N GLY A 102 -18.31 3.84 -6.53
CA GLY A 102 -18.87 4.37 -7.77
C GLY A 102 -19.70 3.32 -8.50
N TRP A 103 -20.57 3.78 -9.41
CA TRP A 103 -21.42 2.91 -10.23
C TRP A 103 -20.63 1.94 -11.11
N ASP A 104 -19.48 2.39 -11.63
CA ASP A 104 -18.68 1.62 -12.59
C ASP A 104 -17.77 0.56 -11.94
N GLY A 105 -17.76 0.48 -10.59
CA GLY A 105 -16.97 -0.49 -9.84
C GLY A 105 -15.45 -0.36 -10.06
N PHE A 106 -14.73 -1.43 -9.75
CA PHE A 106 -13.28 -1.53 -9.98
C PHE A 106 -13.00 -2.44 -11.18
N GLU A 107 -12.15 -2.00 -12.12
CA GLU A 107 -11.60 -2.89 -13.15
C GLU A 107 -10.65 -3.89 -12.49
N ALA A 108 -10.71 -5.15 -12.92
CA ALA A 108 -9.67 -6.13 -12.57
C ALA A 108 -8.31 -5.66 -13.12
N LEU A 109 -7.22 -5.95 -12.41
CA LEU A 109 -5.86 -5.61 -12.84
C LEU A 109 -5.61 -6.14 -14.26
N ARG A 110 -5.14 -5.25 -15.14
CA ARG A 110 -4.56 -5.60 -16.44
C ARG A 110 -3.11 -6.03 -16.27
#